data_AF-A0A315X927-F1
#
_entry.id   AF-A0A315X927-F1
#
_cell.length_a   1.000
_cell.length_b   1.000
_cell.length_c   1.000
_cell.angle_alpha   90.00
_cell.angle_beta   90.00
_cell.angle_gamma   90.00
#
_symmetry.space_group_name_H-M   'P 1'
#
loop_
_entity.id
_entity.type
_entity.pdbx_description
1 polymer ?
#
loop_
_entity_poly.entity_id
_entity_poly.type
_entity_poly.pdbx_seq_one_letter_code
_entity_poly.pdbx_strand_id
1 'polypeptide(L)'
;MTSQPAQVAETPVERVQLGVRMEKRMVKVLKGLAEFQNVSLGQLLENIVLHSFEPMPGEEGEWAASPHGKKALAAIADLKRVYGMEYDAHAAHGFREHAGEQGAAAKPRTARRAREA
;
A
#
# COMPACT_ATOMS: atom_id res chain seq x y z
N MET A 1 -19.03 1.08 -30.21
CA MET A 1 -17.87 1.90 -29.79
C MET A 1 -17.09 1.08 -28.79
N THR A 2 -16.04 0.40 -29.26
CA THR A 2 -15.22 -0.47 -28.41
C THR A 2 -14.29 0.43 -27.60
N SER A 3 -14.64 0.70 -26.35
CA SER A 3 -13.79 1.46 -25.43
C SER A 3 -12.51 0.65 -25.20
N GLN A 4 -11.39 1.17 -25.69
CA GLN A 4 -10.06 0.67 -25.32
C GLN A 4 -9.90 0.84 -23.81
N PRO A 5 -9.40 -0.17 -23.06
CA PRO A 5 -9.09 0.03 -21.66
C PRO A 5 -8.00 1.10 -21.56
N ALA A 6 -8.25 2.13 -20.76
CA ALA A 6 -7.26 3.14 -20.41
C ALA A 6 -6.00 2.42 -19.92
N GLN A 7 -4.88 2.61 -20.61
CA GLN A 7 -3.61 2.02 -20.22
C GLN A 7 -3.23 2.61 -18.86
N VAL A 8 -3.40 1.83 -17.80
CA VAL A 8 -2.94 2.20 -16.46
C VAL A 8 -1.42 2.19 -16.52
N ALA A 9 -0.80 3.37 -16.42
CA ALA A 9 0.66 3.48 -16.41
C ALA A 9 1.21 2.65 -15.25
N GLU A 10 2.09 1.70 -15.56
CA GLU A 10 2.71 0.86 -14.53
C GLU A 10 3.61 1.74 -13.67
N THR A 11 3.33 1.82 -12.38
CA THR A 11 4.13 2.59 -11.42
C THR A 11 4.96 1.60 -10.62
N PRO A 12 6.29 1.53 -10.84
CA PRO A 12 7.14 0.65 -10.06
C PRO A 12 7.20 1.11 -8.61
N VAL A 13 7.05 0.18 -7.66
CA VAL A 13 7.10 0.47 -6.22
C VAL A 13 7.93 -0.58 -5.48
N GLU A 14 8.55 -0.15 -4.38
CA GLU A 14 9.18 -1.03 -3.40
C GLU A 14 8.28 -1.14 -2.17
N ARG A 15 7.99 -2.37 -1.73
CA ARG A 15 7.16 -2.61 -0.54
C ARG A 15 7.99 -3.01 0.66
N VAL A 16 7.70 -2.40 1.80
CA VAL A 16 8.35 -2.71 3.09
C VAL A 16 7.33 -3.31 4.04
N GLN A 17 7.71 -4.38 4.75
CA GLN A 17 6.84 -4.99 5.76
C GLN A 17 6.72 -4.09 7.00
N LEU A 18 5.49 -3.67 7.31
CA LEU A 18 5.18 -2.85 8.48
C LEU A 18 4.82 -3.71 9.69
N GLY A 19 5.37 -3.36 10.86
CA GLY A 19 5.04 -3.95 12.16
C GLY A 19 4.21 -3.00 13.03
N VAL A 20 2.89 -3.00 12.88
CA VAL A 20 1.97 -2.09 13.60
C VAL A 20 1.01 -2.85 14.53
N ARG A 21 0.55 -2.18 15.59
CA ARG A 21 -0.57 -2.64 16.42
C ARG A 21 -1.84 -1.90 16.03
N MET A 22 -2.93 -2.65 15.83
CA MET A 22 -4.24 -2.12 15.45
C MET A 22 -5.34 -2.88 16.19
N GLU A 23 -6.51 -2.27 16.35
CA GLU A 23 -7.67 -2.91 16.97
C GLU A 23 -8.07 -4.19 16.20
N LYS A 24 -8.40 -5.25 16.93
CA LYS A 24 -8.60 -6.61 16.40
C LYS A 24 -9.76 -6.70 15.42
N ARG A 25 -10.90 -6.08 15.70
CA ARG A 25 -12.10 -6.10 14.84
C ARG A 25 -11.86 -5.28 13.57
N MET A 26 -11.19 -4.14 13.67
CA MET A 26 -10.79 -3.32 12.52
C MET A 26 -9.93 -4.13 11.54
N VAL A 27 -8.93 -4.87 12.02
CA VAL A 27 -8.11 -5.74 11.16
C VAL A 27 -8.96 -6.81 10.47
N LYS A 28 -9.97 -7.38 11.14
CA LYS A 28 -10.89 -8.36 10.52
C LYS A 28 -11.71 -7.73 9.40
N VAL A 29 -12.25 -6.53 9.62
CA VAL A 29 -13.03 -5.80 8.61
C VAL A 29 -12.15 -5.47 7.41
N LEU A 30 -10.95 -4.94 7.64
CA LEU A 30 -10.02 -4.61 6.55
C LEU A 30 -9.63 -5.84 5.73
N LYS A 31 -9.33 -6.97 6.39
CA LYS A 31 -9.02 -8.23 5.70
C LYS A 31 -10.20 -8.75 4.88
N GLY A 32 -11.40 -8.74 5.46
CA GLY A 32 -12.62 -9.15 4.76
C GLY A 32 -12.94 -8.25 3.56
N LEU A 33 -12.73 -6.94 3.70
CA LEU A 33 -12.93 -5.97 2.62
C LEU A 33 -11.91 -6.16 1.49
N ALA A 34 -10.65 -6.42 1.84
CA ALA A 34 -9.59 -6.68 0.87
C ALA A 34 -9.91 -7.94 0.04
N GLU A 35 -10.33 -9.02 0.71
CA GLU A 35 -10.79 -10.26 0.05
C GLU A 35 -11.98 -10.00 -0.87
N PHE A 36 -12.99 -9.27 -0.38
CA PHE A 36 -14.18 -8.94 -1.18
C PHE A 36 -13.84 -8.15 -2.45
N GLN A 37 -12.82 -7.27 -2.38
CA GLN A 37 -12.36 -6.47 -3.51
C GLN A 37 -11.28 -7.14 -4.37
N ASN A 38 -10.86 -8.38 -4.04
CA ASN A 38 -9.76 -9.09 -4.69
C ASN A 38 -8.43 -8.31 -4.70
N VAL A 39 -8.11 -7.64 -3.60
CA VAL A 39 -6.84 -6.92 -3.40
C VAL A 39 -6.15 -7.42 -2.14
N SER A 40 -4.83 -7.25 -2.05
CA SER A 40 -4.12 -7.50 -0.80
C SER A 40 -4.48 -6.45 0.26
N LEU A 41 -4.30 -6.80 1.54
CA LEU A 41 -4.45 -5.84 2.64
C LEU A 41 -3.50 -4.64 2.48
N GLY A 42 -2.29 -4.87 1.95
CA GLY A 42 -1.33 -3.81 1.65
C GLY A 42 -1.89 -2.82 0.63
N GLN A 43 -2.38 -3.31 -0.51
CA GLN A 43 -3.00 -2.47 -1.55
C GLN A 43 -4.21 -1.70 -1.03
N LEU A 44 -5.07 -2.32 -0.21
CA LEU A 44 -6.19 -1.62 0.41
C LEU A 44 -5.72 -0.48 1.33
N LEU A 45 -4.67 -0.70 2.14
CA LEU A 45 -4.10 0.33 2.99
C LEU A 45 -3.44 1.45 2.17
N GLU A 46 -2.71 1.11 1.12
CA GLU A 46 -2.13 2.07 0.17
C GLU A 46 -3.23 2.97 -0.42
N ASN A 47 -4.34 2.39 -0.89
CA ASN A 47 -5.49 3.13 -1.39
C ASN A 47 -6.06 4.10 -0.34
N ILE A 48 -6.32 3.62 0.88
CA ILE A 48 -6.88 4.45 1.96
C ILE A 48 -5.95 5.61 2.30
N VAL A 49 -4.64 5.34 2.40
CA VAL A 49 -3.64 6.36 2.73
C VAL A 49 -3.53 7.42 1.63
N LEU A 50 -3.54 7.01 0.36
CA LEU A 50 -3.48 7.97 -0.74
C LEU A 50 -4.69 8.92 -0.73
N HIS A 51 -5.90 8.39 -0.51
CA HIS A 51 -7.09 9.23 -0.36
C HIS A 51 -6.99 10.14 0.89
N SER A 52 -6.44 9.64 2.00
CA SER A 52 -6.21 10.45 3.21
C SER A 52 -5.27 11.62 2.96
N PHE A 53 -4.34 11.51 2.01
CA PHE A 53 -3.41 12.58 1.65
C PHE A 53 -4.00 13.61 0.68
N GLU A 54 -5.19 13.36 0.13
CA GLU A 54 -5.86 14.26 -0.81
C GLU A 54 -6.97 15.04 -0.13
N PRO A 55 -6.72 16.32 0.22
CA PRO A 55 -7.76 17.15 0.79
C PRO A 55 -8.79 17.53 -0.27
N MET A 56 -10.05 17.60 0.16
CA MET A 56 -11.09 18.28 -0.60
C MET A 56 -10.84 19.79 -0.50
N PRO A 57 -10.66 20.51 -1.63
CA PRO A 57 -10.41 21.95 -1.60
C PRO A 57 -11.51 22.70 -0.85
N GLY A 58 -11.13 23.47 0.18
CA GLY A 58 -12.06 24.27 0.98
C GLY A 58 -12.68 23.53 2.18
N GLU A 59 -12.43 22.24 2.36
CA GLU A 59 -12.99 21.40 3.44
C GLU A 59 -11.87 20.75 4.29
N GLU A 60 -10.70 21.38 4.36
CA GLU A 60 -9.50 20.78 4.95
C GLU A 60 -9.63 20.57 6.47
N GLY A 61 -9.77 19.31 6.88
CA GLY A 61 -9.94 18.94 8.30
C GLY A 61 -11.39 18.95 8.77
N GLU A 62 -12.34 19.20 7.87
CA GLU A 62 -13.78 19.25 8.17
C GLU A 62 -14.54 18.03 7.61
N TRP A 63 -13.97 17.33 6.63
CA TRP A 63 -14.60 16.17 5.98
C TRP A 63 -13.83 14.86 6.17
N ALA A 64 -14.55 13.74 6.13
CA ALA A 64 -13.98 12.40 6.35
C ALA A 64 -12.90 12.00 5.32
N ALA A 65 -12.96 12.50 4.07
CA ALA A 65 -11.89 12.28 3.10
C ALA A 65 -10.74 13.30 3.20
N SER A 66 -10.85 14.34 4.04
CA SER A 66 -9.73 15.22 4.39
C SER A 66 -9.46 15.17 5.90
N PRO A 67 -9.01 14.02 6.45
CA PRO A 67 -8.83 13.83 7.89
C PRO A 67 -7.69 14.68 8.49
N HIS A 68 -6.95 15.40 7.65
CA HIS A 68 -5.83 16.23 8.03
C HIS A 68 -6.18 17.71 7.89
N GLY A 69 -5.86 18.51 8.91
CA GLY A 69 -5.94 19.96 8.81
C GLY A 69 -4.79 20.55 7.97
N LYS A 70 -4.92 21.84 7.62
CA LYS A 70 -3.99 22.59 6.74
C LYS A 70 -2.50 22.41 7.08
N LYS A 71 -2.13 22.43 8.36
CA LYS A 71 -0.73 22.25 8.80
C LYS A 71 -0.20 20.84 8.49
N ALA A 72 -1.01 19.81 8.71
CA ALA A 72 -0.62 18.43 8.45
C ALA A 72 -0.54 18.17 6.93
N LEU A 73 -1.47 18.72 6.16
CA LEU A 73 -1.45 18.65 4.69
C LEU A 73 -0.21 19.30 4.09
N ALA A 74 0.20 20.47 4.60
CA ALA A 74 1.46 21.10 4.18
C ALA A 74 2.67 20.20 4.46
N ALA A 75 2.73 19.59 5.65
CA ALA A 75 3.79 18.65 5.99
C ALA A 75 3.79 17.40 5.10
N ILE A 76 2.60 16.85 4.77
CA ILE A 76 2.46 15.72 3.84
C ILE A 76 3.01 16.10 2.46
N ALA A 77 2.65 17.26 1.93
CA ALA A 77 3.14 17.73 0.63
C ALA A 77 4.68 17.86 0.60
N ASP A 78 5.28 18.42 1.65
CA ASP A 78 6.73 18.51 1.78
C ASP A 78 7.40 17.13 1.87
N LEU A 79 6.86 16.21 2.67
CA LEU A 79 7.40 14.85 2.80
C LEU A 79 7.28 14.08 1.48
N LYS A 80 6.16 14.20 0.76
CA LYS A 80 6.01 13.61 -0.59
C LYS A 80 7.12 14.07 -1.52
N ARG A 81 7.42 15.38 -1.53
CA ARG A 81 8.51 15.96 -2.33
C ARG A 81 9.89 15.44 -1.90
N VAL A 82 10.15 15.33 -0.60
CA VAL A 82 11.43 14.82 -0.07
C VAL A 82 11.67 13.37 -0.45
N TYR A 83 10.63 12.53 -0.43
CA TYR A 83 10.74 11.10 -0.73
C TYR A 83 10.45 10.73 -2.19
N GLY A 84 10.23 11.71 -3.08
CA GLY A 84 9.95 11.45 -4.50
C GLY A 84 8.63 10.72 -4.75
N MET A 85 7.62 10.93 -3.88
CA MET A 85 6.30 10.33 -4.00
C MET A 85 5.42 11.17 -4.95
N GLU A 86 5.51 10.90 -6.25
CA GLU A 86 4.90 11.73 -7.31
C GLU A 86 3.51 11.27 -7.78
N TYR A 87 2.88 10.35 -7.07
CA TYR A 87 1.56 9.79 -7.41
C TYR A 87 0.41 10.32 -6.53
N ASP A 88 -0.80 10.19 -7.07
CA ASP A 88 -2.08 10.60 -6.50
C ASP A 88 -2.93 9.38 -6.07
N ALA A 89 -4.17 9.59 -5.62
CA ALA A 89 -5.09 8.55 -5.19
C ALA A 89 -5.56 7.60 -6.29
N HIS A 90 -5.34 7.94 -7.55
CA HIS A 90 -5.71 7.10 -8.69
C HIS A 90 -4.58 6.13 -9.09
N ALA A 91 -3.35 6.37 -8.67
CA ALA A 91 -2.19 5.60 -9.11
C ALA A 91 -2.10 4.17 -8.53
N ALA A 92 -2.77 3.90 -7.41
CA ALA A 92 -2.56 2.68 -6.64
C ALA A 92 -2.85 1.38 -7.42
N HIS A 93 -3.79 1.43 -8.38
CA HIS A 93 -4.08 0.30 -9.26
C HIS A 93 -2.94 -0.03 -10.24
N GLY A 94 -2.05 0.92 -10.51
CA GLY A 94 -0.89 0.75 -11.39
C GLY A 94 0.37 0.25 -10.67
N PHE A 95 0.34 0.09 -9.34
CA PHE A 95 1.52 -0.26 -8.56
C PHE A 95 2.00 -1.68 -8.87
N ARG A 96 3.24 -1.79 -9.34
CA ARG A 96 3.91 -3.08 -9.57
C ARG A 96 5.22 -3.13 -8.82
N GLU A 97 5.48 -4.26 -8.16
CA GLU A 97 6.80 -4.53 -7.60
C GLU A 97 7.81 -4.70 -8.75
N HIS A 98 9.03 -4.20 -8.53
CA HIS A 98 10.14 -4.54 -9.41
C HIS A 98 10.30 -6.06 -9.49
N ALA A 99 10.50 -6.60 -10.70
CA ALA A 99 10.65 -8.03 -10.94
C ALA A 99 11.97 -8.64 -10.40
N GLY A 100 12.61 -8.04 -9.39
CA GLY A 100 13.84 -8.51 -8.78
C GLY A 100 13.59 -9.03 -7.37
N GLU A 101 13.91 -10.32 -7.16
CA GLU A 101 13.95 -11.03 -5.86
C GLU A 101 12.65 -11.70 -5.36
N GLN A 102 11.80 -12.19 -6.27
CA GLN A 102 10.99 -13.36 -5.93
C GLN A 102 11.86 -14.63 -6.00
N GLY A 103 12.48 -14.99 -4.87
CA GLY A 103 13.03 -16.34 -4.65
C GLY A 103 14.55 -16.47 -4.55
N ALA A 104 15.15 -15.99 -3.45
CA ALA A 104 16.45 -16.48 -3.00
C ALA A 104 16.34 -17.04 -1.57
N ALA A 105 16.79 -18.30 -1.41
CA ALA A 105 17.04 -19.04 -0.17
C ALA A 105 15.95 -20.00 0.37
N ALA A 106 15.49 -20.95 -0.46
CA ALA A 106 15.27 -22.30 0.07
C ALA A 106 16.65 -22.94 0.36
N LYS A 107 17.19 -22.73 1.57
CA LYS A 107 18.43 -23.39 2.01
C LYS A 107 18.17 -24.91 2.12
N PRO A 108 19.05 -25.79 1.59
CA PRO A 108 18.81 -27.24 1.67
C PRO A 108 18.77 -27.67 3.14
N ARG A 109 17.70 -28.36 3.55
CA ARG A 109 17.62 -29.05 4.85
C ARG A 109 18.62 -30.21 4.82
N THR A 110 19.83 -29.98 5.31
CA THR A 110 20.77 -31.07 5.57
C THR A 110 20.19 -31.99 6.63
N ALA A 111 19.77 -33.18 6.22
CA ALA A 111 19.39 -34.28 7.09
C ALA A 111 20.61 -34.71 7.92
N ARG A 112 20.63 -34.36 9.20
CA ARG A 112 21.55 -34.99 10.15
C ARG A 112 20.94 -36.34 10.55
N ARG A 113 21.27 -37.37 9.77
CA ARG A 113 21.05 -38.78 10.13
C ARG A 113 21.81 -39.10 11.43
N ALA A 114 21.17 -39.94 12.22
CA ALA A 114 21.64 -40.53 13.45
C ALA A 114 23.06 -41.10 13.37
N ARG A 115 23.78 -41.02 14.49
CA ARG A 115 24.78 -42.01 14.84
C ARG A 115 24.47 -42.47 16.27
N GLU A 116 23.90 -43.66 16.33
CA GLU A 116 24.13 -44.62 17.42
C GLU A 116 25.58 -45.09 17.32
N ALA A 117 26.31 -45.03 18.44
CA ALA A 117 27.42 -45.90 18.84
C ALA A 117 27.80 -45.52 20.28
#